data_AF-A0A7Y3E1C5-F1
#
_entry.id   AF-A0A7Y3E1C5-F1
#
_cell.length_a   1.000
_cell.length_b   1.000
_cell.length_c   1.000
_cell.angle_alpha   90.00
_cell.angle_beta   90.00
_cell.angle_gamma   90.00
#
_symmetry.space_group_name_H-M   'P 1'
#
loop_
_entity.id
_entity.type
_entity.pdbx_description
1 polymer ?
#
loop_
_entity_poly.entity_id
_entity_poly.type
_entity_poly.pdbx_seq_one_letter_code
_entity_poly.pdbx_strand_id
1 'polypeptide(L)' 'TVEGKNRSVEVHFFDFNANLYGKILKVEFLNRLRDEAKFNDLNALKKQLKIDEQQAKDFISSM' A
#
# COMPACT_ATOMS: atom_id res chain seq x y z
N THR A 1 13.34 3.66 2.19
CA THR A 1 14.39 2.64 2.45
C THR A 1 14.29 2.17 3.89
N VAL A 2 14.72 0.93 4.19
CA VAL A 2 14.54 0.23 5.47
C VAL A 2 15.23 0.92 6.68
N GLU A 3 16.02 1.98 6.46
CA GLU A 3 16.61 2.84 7.50
C GLU A 3 16.09 4.30 7.50
N GLY A 4 14.96 4.59 6.87
CA GLY A 4 14.24 5.86 7.03
C GLY A 4 14.90 7.12 6.44
N LYS A 5 16.07 7.02 5.80
CA LYS A 5 16.77 8.20 5.25
C LYS A 5 16.12 8.78 3.99
N ASN A 6 15.30 8.01 3.28
CA ASN A 6 14.60 8.44 2.07
C ASN A 6 13.12 8.00 2.13
N ARG A 7 12.21 8.97 1.91
CA ARG A 7 10.78 8.71 1.73
C ARG A 7 10.56 7.96 0.42
N SER A 8 9.80 6.87 0.46
CA SER A 8 9.35 6.12 -0.71
C SER A 8 7.83 6.12 -0.79
N VAL A 9 7.31 6.03 -2.01
CA VAL A 9 5.90 5.72 -2.26
C VAL A 9 5.89 4.37 -2.97
N GLU A 10 5.21 3.40 -2.38
CA GLU A 10 5.04 2.06 -2.93
C GLU A 10 3.55 1.83 -3.12
N VAL A 11 3.16 1.39 -4.32
CA VAL A 11 1.75 1.19 -4.70
C VAL A 11 1.54 -0.28 -5.01
N HIS A 12 0.60 -0.90 -4.30
CA HIS A 12 0.08 -2.22 -4.65
C HIS A 12 -1.21 -2.04 -5.45
N PHE A 13 -1.17 -2.40 -6.74
CA PHE A 13 -2.35 -2.37 -7.61
C PHE A 13 -3.18 -3.63 -7.38
N PHE A 14 -4.43 -3.48 -6.96
CA PHE A 14 -5.34 -4.62 -6.78
C PHE A 14 -5.74 -5.21 -8.13
N ASP A 15 -5.85 -6.54 -8.18
CA ASP A 15 -6.35 -7.30 -9.34
C ASP A 15 -5.64 -6.97 -10.66
N PHE A 16 -4.38 -6.52 -10.57
CA PHE A 16 -3.55 -6.09 -11.69
C PHE A 16 -2.24 -6.88 -11.72
N ASN A 17 -1.87 -7.38 -12.91
CA ASN A 17 -0.64 -8.13 -13.11
C ASN A 17 0.05 -7.74 -14.42
N ALA A 18 0.80 -6.64 -14.39
CA ALA A 18 1.67 -6.24 -15.49
C ALA A 18 2.89 -5.45 -15.00
N ASN A 19 3.86 -5.28 -15.89
CA ASN A 19 5.07 -4.51 -15.63
C ASN A 19 4.85 -3.02 -15.96
N LEU A 20 5.10 -2.15 -14.97
CA LEU A 20 4.98 -0.69 -15.09
C LEU A 20 6.32 0.05 -15.11
N TYR A 21 7.46 -0.64 -15.19
CA TYR A 21 8.78 0.02 -15.28
C TYR A 21 8.84 0.93 -16.52
N GLY A 22 9.35 2.16 -16.32
CA GLY A 22 9.46 3.18 -17.36
C GLY A 22 8.14 3.87 -17.75
N LYS A 23 7.02 3.54 -17.10
CA LYS A 23 5.74 4.24 -17.28
C LYS A 23 5.64 5.43 -16.32
N ILE A 24 5.02 6.51 -16.79
CA ILE A 24 4.66 7.65 -15.94
C ILE A 24 3.32 7.33 -15.31
N LEU A 25 3.24 7.45 -13.98
CA LEU A 25 2.04 7.19 -13.20
C LEU A 25 1.63 8.46 -12.46
N LYS A 26 0.31 8.71 -12.39
CA LYS A 26 -0.28 9.71 -11.50
C LYS A 26 -0.91 8.98 -10.31
N VAL A 27 -0.63 9.44 -9.10
CA VAL A 27 -1.17 8.87 -7.85
C VAL A 27 -1.87 9.98 -7.07
N GLU A 28 -3.02 9.67 -6.50
CA GLU A 28 -3.82 10.58 -5.68
C GLU A 28 -4.13 9.91 -4.34
N PHE A 29 -3.97 10.64 -3.24
CA PHE A 29 -4.30 10.16 -1.91
C PHE A 29 -5.77 10.48 -1.61
N LEU A 30 -6.59 9.45 -1.45
CA LEU A 30 -8.03 9.61 -1.22
C LEU A 30 -8.40 9.57 0.27
N ASN A 31 -7.85 8.59 1.00
CA ASN A 31 -8.11 8.41 2.43
C ASN A 31 -6.86 7.85 3.14
N ARG A 32 -6.63 8.28 4.38
CA ARG A 32 -5.53 7.78 5.20
C ARG A 32 -6.02 6.64 6.10
N LEU A 33 -5.44 5.45 5.95
CA LEU A 33 -5.83 4.27 6.72
C LEU A 33 -5.14 4.17 8.09
N ARG A 34 -3.80 4.33 8.14
CA ARG A 34 -2.99 4.19 9.37
C ARG A 34 -1.61 4.85 9.26
N ASP A 35 -0.90 4.92 10.39
CA ASP A 35 0.53 5.23 10.44
C ASP A 35 1.42 4.05 10.01
N GLU A 36 2.69 4.35 9.72
CA GLU A 36 3.72 3.33 9.53
C GLU A 36 3.97 2.52 10.80
N ALA A 37 4.22 1.22 10.66
CA ALA A 37 4.48 0.31 11.76
C ALA A 37 5.60 -0.65 11.41
N LYS A 38 6.48 -0.94 12.38
CA LYS A 38 7.42 -2.05 12.30
C LYS A 38 6.71 -3.32 12.75
N PHE A 39 6.97 -4.43 12.06
CA PHE A 39 6.43 -5.74 12.40
C PHE A 39 7.55 -6.65 12.88
N ASN A 40 7.24 -7.47 13.89
CA ASN A 40 8.20 -8.39 14.48
C ASN A 40 8.51 -9.59 13.57
N ASP A 41 7.59 -9.91 12.65
CA ASP A 41 7.74 -11.01 11.70
C ASP A 41 6.94 -10.76 10.41
N LEU A 42 7.21 -11.62 9.41
CA LEU A 42 6.59 -11.56 8.10
C LEU A 42 5.09 -11.88 8.12
N ASN A 43 4.63 -12.74 9.03
CA ASN A 43 3.22 -13.12 9.12
C ASN A 43 2.37 -11.96 9.65
N ALA A 44 2.87 -11.23 10.64
CA ALA A 44 2.25 -10.02 11.17
C ALA A 44 2.11 -8.95 10.07
N LEU A 45 3.18 -8.71 9.31
CA LEU A 45 3.15 -7.79 8.16
C LEU A 45 2.11 -8.23 7.12
N LYS A 46 2.12 -9.50 6.69
CA LYS A 46 1.16 -10.04 5.72
C LYS A 46 -0.29 -9.90 6.20
N LYS A 47 -0.54 -10.14 7.49
CA LYS A 47 -1.88 -9.99 8.08
C LYS A 47 -2.33 -8.54 8.02
N GLN A 48 -1.46 -7.59 8.39
CA GLN A 48 -1.81 -6.17 8.32
C GLN A 48 -2.06 -5.71 6.88
N LEU A 49 -1.24 -6.12 5.91
CA LEU A 49 -1.43 -5.76 4.50
C LEU A 49 -2.79 -6.23 3.97
N LYS A 50 -3.28 -7.40 4.37
CA LYS A 50 -4.63 -7.88 4.01
C LYS A 50 -5.75 -7.02 4.61
N ILE A 51 -5.57 -6.55 5.84
CA ILE A 51 -6.52 -5.63 6.49
C ILE A 51 -6.54 -4.29 5.74
N ASP A 52 -5.35 -3.76 5.42
CA ASP A 52 -5.21 -2.50 4.69
C ASP A 52 -5.85 -2.58 3.29
N GLU A 53 -5.65 -3.70 2.58
CA GLU A 53 -6.29 -3.98 1.29
C GLU A 53 -7.82 -3.99 1.40
N GLN A 54 -8.37 -4.71 2.38
CA GLN A 54 -9.82 -4.78 2.55
C GLN A 54 -10.41 -3.40 2.88
N GLN A 55 -9.79 -2.65 3.79
CA GLN A 55 -10.24 -1.29 4.13
C GLN A 55 -10.19 -0.34 2.93
N ALA A 56 -9.15 -0.43 2.09
CA ALA A 56 -9.06 0.36 0.87
C ALA A 56 -10.17 0.01 -0.13
N LYS A 57 -10.43 -1.29 -0.34
CA LYS A 57 -11.51 -1.77 -1.22
C LYS A 57 -12.89 -1.36 -0.71
N ASP A 58 -13.14 -1.45 0.59
CA ASP A 58 -14.40 -1.04 1.22
C ASP A 58 -14.62 0.48 1.09
N PHE A 59 -13.56 1.27 1.31
CA PHE A 59 -13.62 2.72 1.14
C PHE A 59 -13.98 3.08 -0.31
N ILE A 60 -13.29 2.52 -1.31
CA ILE A 60 -13.57 2.78 -2.73
C ILE A 60 -14.99 2.33 -3.12
N SER A 61 -15.46 1.20 -2.58
CA SER A 61 -16.79 0.67 -2.91
C SER A 61 -17.94 1.45 -2.29
N SER A 62 -17.67 2.29 -1.28
CA SER A 62 -18.64 3.16 -0.61
C SER A 62 -18.57 4.62 -1.06
N MET A 63 -17.70 4.94 -2.02
CA MET A 63 -17.64 6.25 -2.69
C MET A 63 -18.75 6.43 -3.74
#